data_AF-A0A920K4W6-F1
#
_entry.id   AF-A0A920K4W6-F1
#
_cell.length_a   1.000
_cell.length_b   1.000
_cell.length_c   1.000
_cell.angle_alpha   90.00
_cell.angle_beta   90.00
_cell.angle_gamma   90.00
#
_symmetry.space_group_name_H-M   'P 1'
#
loop_
_entity.id
_entity.type
_entity.pdbx_description
1 polymer ?
#
loop_
_entity_poly.entity_id
_entity_poly.type
_entity_poly.pdbx_seq_one_letter_code
_entity_poly.pdbx_strand_id
1 'polypeptide(L)'
;MLTLYEYTDENLNAKACLLAFVIELKKRLENREFLTVNISESIYNKISNIEFKEIFYDQINEIEEFNKYLLEVTIVKMKNSESEETKEFFEIIRVAENEARNV
;
A
#
# COMPACT_ATOMS: atom_id res chain seq x y z
N MET A 1 -12.97 -6.88 -5.52
CA MET A 1 -13.37 -5.92 -4.47
C MET A 1 -12.09 -5.35 -3.87
N LEU A 2 -11.80 -4.08 -4.15
CA LEU A 2 -10.62 -3.35 -3.65
C LEU A 2 -10.88 -2.97 -2.19
N THR A 3 -9.90 -3.17 -1.29
CA THR A 3 -10.03 -2.72 0.11
C THR A 3 -9.30 -1.39 0.25
N LEU A 4 -10.03 -0.32 0.54
CA LEU A 4 -9.48 1.03 0.75
C LEU A 4 -9.31 1.28 2.26
N TYR A 5 -8.17 1.83 2.67
CA TYR A 5 -7.89 2.17 4.06
C TYR A 5 -7.86 3.71 4.23
N GLU A 6 -8.56 4.22 5.26
CA GLU A 6 -8.71 5.64 5.58
C GLU A 6 -7.95 6.00 6.86
N TYR A 7 -7.17 7.09 6.88
CA TYR A 7 -6.58 7.65 8.10
C TYR A 7 -6.58 9.20 8.02
N THR A 8 -6.96 9.87 9.12
CA THR A 8 -7.15 11.34 9.18
C THR A 8 -6.44 11.94 10.40
N ASP A 9 -5.26 12.56 10.22
CA ASP A 9 -4.75 13.62 11.10
C ASP A 9 -3.67 14.47 10.37
N GLU A 10 -3.87 15.78 10.28
CA GLU A 10 -3.24 16.70 9.30
C GLU A 10 -1.76 17.05 9.55
N ASN A 11 -1.15 16.54 10.62
CA ASN A 11 0.30 16.67 10.83
C ASN A 11 0.95 15.46 11.50
N LEU A 12 0.15 14.46 11.92
CA LEU A 12 0.68 13.22 12.47
C LEU A 12 1.02 12.22 11.35
N ASN A 13 2.16 12.54 10.75
CA ASN A 13 3.22 11.63 10.32
C ASN A 13 2.83 10.67 9.18
N ALA A 14 3.13 11.07 7.94
CA ALA A 14 3.15 10.18 6.78
C ALA A 14 3.86 8.85 7.08
N LYS A 15 4.86 8.85 7.98
CA LYS A 15 5.51 7.63 8.50
C LYS A 15 4.57 6.74 9.33
N ALA A 16 3.73 7.32 10.20
CA ALA A 16 2.73 6.56 10.96
C ALA A 16 1.65 5.98 10.03
N CYS A 17 1.26 6.75 9.00
CA CYS A 17 0.35 6.25 7.97
C CYS A 17 0.97 5.10 7.19
N LEU A 18 2.24 5.24 6.76
CA LEU A 18 2.99 4.17 6.12
C LEU A 18 3.10 2.95 7.04
N LEU A 19 3.45 3.13 8.31
CA LEU A 19 3.58 2.04 9.27
C LEU A 19 2.26 1.28 9.44
N ALA A 20 1.15 1.99 9.65
CA ALA A 20 -0.17 1.38 9.78
C ALA A 20 -0.57 0.62 8.51
N PHE A 21 -0.31 1.20 7.34
CA PHE A 21 -0.53 0.55 6.05
C PHE A 21 0.31 -0.73 5.91
N VAL A 22 1.61 -0.69 6.23
CA VAL A 22 2.50 -1.84 6.06
C VAL A 22 2.17 -2.95 7.08
N ILE A 23 1.76 -2.60 8.31
CA ILE A 23 1.26 -3.57 9.30
C ILE A 23 0.07 -4.35 8.74
N GLU A 24 -0.85 -3.66 8.07
CA GLU A 24 -2.01 -4.30 7.49
C GLU A 24 -1.65 -5.12 6.24
N LEU A 25 -0.79 -4.58 5.36
CA LEU A 25 -0.21 -5.32 4.24
C LEU A 25 0.43 -6.62 4.73
N LYS A 26 1.19 -6.57 5.83
CA LYS A 26 1.78 -7.74 6.47
C LYS A 26 0.73 -8.78 6.84
N LYS A 27 -0.35 -8.42 7.53
CA LYS A 27 -1.42 -9.38 7.88
C LYS A 27 -2.02 -10.04 6.64
N ARG A 28 -2.19 -9.29 5.55
CA ARG A 28 -2.72 -9.84 4.29
C ARG A 28 -1.74 -10.80 3.62
N LEU A 29 -0.45 -10.48 3.63
CA LEU A 29 0.61 -11.35 3.12
C LEU A 29 0.79 -12.62 3.97
N GLU A 30 0.64 -12.53 5.30
CA GLU A 30 0.60 -13.69 6.20
C GLU A 30 -0.56 -14.64 5.86
N ASN A 31 -1.68 -14.10 5.38
CA ASN A 31 -2.80 -14.87 4.84
C ASN A 31 -2.55 -15.42 3.42
N ARG A 32 -1.34 -15.23 2.86
CA ARG A 32 -0.93 -15.67 1.52
C ARG A 32 -1.80 -15.08 0.40
N GLU A 33 -2.35 -13.90 0.62
CA GLU A 33 -3.08 -13.16 -0.42
C GLU A 33 -2.09 -12.62 -1.45
N PHE A 34 -2.39 -12.80 -2.74
CA PHE A 34 -1.65 -12.12 -3.80
C PHE A 34 -2.07 -10.66 -3.86
N LEU A 35 -1.12 -9.74 -3.72
CA LEU A 35 -1.38 -8.32 -3.54
C LEU A 35 -0.53 -7.47 -4.49
N THR A 36 -1.19 -6.51 -5.11
CA THR A 36 -0.57 -5.29 -5.63
C THR A 36 -0.87 -4.16 -4.65
N VAL A 37 0.05 -3.23 -4.47
CA VAL A 37 -0.20 -2.05 -3.65
C VAL A 37 0.11 -0.76 -4.38
N ASN A 38 -0.74 0.24 -4.18
CA ASN A 38 -0.54 1.58 -4.69
C ASN A 38 -0.28 2.56 -3.55
N ILE A 39 0.69 3.43 -3.77
CA ILE A 39 1.11 4.45 -2.81
C ILE A 39 1.01 5.80 -3.50
N SER A 40 0.27 6.73 -2.92
CA SER A 40 0.20 8.08 -3.48
C SER A 40 1.59 8.72 -3.54
N GLU A 41 1.91 9.33 -4.69
CA GLU A 41 3.09 10.17 -4.87
C GLU A 41 3.18 11.26 -3.78
N SER A 42 2.03 11.78 -3.32
CA SER A 42 1.99 12.81 -2.27
C SER A 42 2.56 12.31 -0.93
N ILE A 43 2.21 11.09 -0.52
CA ILE A 43 2.75 10.47 0.70
C ILE A 43 4.21 10.10 0.51
N TYR A 44 4.53 9.47 -0.61
CA TYR A 44 5.91 9.09 -0.91
C TYR A 44 6.85 10.31 -0.87
N ASN A 45 6.41 11.47 -1.37
CA ASN A 45 7.20 12.70 -1.35
C ASN A 45 7.29 13.38 0.03
N LYS A 46 6.41 13.03 0.98
CA LYS A 46 6.45 13.55 2.36
C LYS A 46 7.42 12.79 3.27
N ILE A 47 7.97 11.65 2.82
CA ILE A 47 8.91 10.81 3.57
C ILE A 47 10.21 10.72 2.76
N SER A 48 11.37 10.72 3.42
CA SER A 48 12.61 10.46 2.68
C SER A 48 12.63 9.02 2.12
N ASN A 49 13.28 8.80 0.97
CA ASN A 49 13.37 7.46 0.38
C ASN A 49 13.97 6.42 1.35
N ILE A 50 14.90 6.84 2.20
CA ILE A 50 15.56 5.99 3.19
C ILE A 50 14.54 5.58 4.26
N GLU A 51 13.87 6.53 4.90
CA GLU A 51 12.88 6.26 5.95
C GLU A 51 11.69 5.46 5.43
N PHE A 52 11.25 5.73 4.20
CA PHE A 52 10.21 4.95 3.54
C PHE A 52 10.62 3.48 3.43
N LYS A 53 11.84 3.22 2.93
CA LYS A 53 12.36 1.85 2.78
C LYS A 53 12.52 1.17 4.13
N GLU A 54 13.06 1.86 5.12
CA GLU A 54 13.20 1.32 6.48
C GLU A 54 11.85 0.86 7.03
N ILE A 55 10.85 1.76 7.07
CA ILE A 55 9.51 1.42 7.60
C ILE A 55 8.87 0.27 6.81
N PHE A 56 8.97 0.31 5.48
CA PHE A 56 8.36 -0.71 4.62
C PHE A 56 9.02 -2.08 4.80
N TYR A 57 10.35 -2.13 4.71
CA TYR A 57 11.08 -3.40 4.76
C TYR A 57 11.21 -3.95 6.17
N ASP A 58 11.25 -3.12 7.22
CA ASP A 58 11.29 -3.58 8.61
C ASP A 58 10.11 -4.48 8.93
N GLN A 59 8.93 -4.17 8.41
CA GLN A 59 7.73 -4.97 8.63
C GLN A 59 7.59 -6.13 7.64
N ILE A 60 7.91 -5.92 6.36
CA ILE A 60 7.67 -6.92 5.32
C ILE A 60 8.71 -8.05 5.36
N ASN A 61 9.95 -7.76 5.74
CA ASN A 61 11.00 -8.79 5.87
C ASN A 61 10.75 -9.77 7.03
N GLU A 62 9.82 -9.47 7.94
CA GLU A 62 9.39 -10.42 8.98
C GLU A 62 8.57 -11.59 8.39
N ILE A 63 8.08 -11.46 7.15
CA ILE A 63 7.29 -12.48 6.46
C ILE A 63 8.21 -13.29 5.56
N GLU A 64 8.34 -14.58 5.83
CA GLU A 64 9.06 -15.49 4.96
C GLU A 64 8.38 -15.55 3.58
N GLU A 65 9.17 -15.42 2.51
CA GLU A 65 8.69 -15.51 1.14
C GLU A 65 7.63 -14.46 0.74
N PHE A 66 7.62 -13.27 1.37
CA PHE A 66 6.69 -12.19 1.02
C PHE A 66 6.68 -11.85 -0.48
N ASN A 67 7.83 -12.02 -1.14
CA ASN A 67 8.03 -11.79 -2.57
C ASN A 67 7.24 -12.75 -3.48
N LYS A 68 6.70 -13.85 -2.95
CA LYS A 68 5.76 -14.71 -3.69
C LYS A 68 4.37 -14.10 -3.78
N TYR A 69 3.99 -13.27 -2.80
CA TYR A 69 2.62 -12.81 -2.60
C TYR A 69 2.47 -11.30 -2.86
N LEU A 70 3.49 -10.49 -2.54
CA LEU A 70 3.56 -9.08 -2.91
C LEU A 70 4.09 -8.96 -4.35
N LEU A 71 3.17 -8.77 -5.30
CA LEU A 71 3.47 -8.80 -6.73
C LEU A 71 4.04 -7.47 -7.23
N GLU A 72 3.47 -6.36 -6.77
CA GLU A 72 3.83 -5.04 -7.25
C GLU A 72 3.59 -3.97 -6.17
N VAL A 73 4.50 -2.99 -6.13
CA VAL A 73 4.39 -1.76 -5.32
C VAL A 73 4.54 -0.58 -6.28
N THR A 74 3.46 0.16 -6.51
CA THR A 74 3.44 1.25 -7.48
C THR A 74 3.23 2.59 -6.79
N ILE A 75 4.07 3.57 -7.13
CA ILE A 75 3.86 4.96 -6.71
C ILE A 75 2.97 5.62 -7.76
N VAL A 76 1.74 5.98 -7.38
CA VAL A 76 0.73 6.53 -8.29
C VAL A 76 0.60 8.04 -8.12
N LYS A 77 0.68 8.78 -9.24
CA LYS A 77 0.37 10.20 -9.29
C LYS A 77 -1.13 10.37 -9.54
N MET A 78 -1.90 10.68 -8.51
CA MET A 78 -3.32 11.00 -8.68
C MET A 78 -3.44 12.30 -9.48
N LYS A 79 -4.05 12.25 -10.67
CA LYS A 79 -4.42 13.46 -11.42
C LYS A 79 -5.64 14.04 -10.73
N ASN A 80 -5.53 15.28 -10.26
CA ASN A 80 -6.61 16.09 -9.68
C ASN A 80 -7.88 15.92 -10.52
N SER A 81 -8.79 15.07 -10.05
CA SER A 81 -10.16 14.99 -10.53
C SER A 81 -10.95 15.79 -9.51
N GLU A 82 -11.44 16.94 -9.95
CA GLU A 82 -12.10 17.95 -9.12
C GLU A 82 -13.37 17.37 -8.44
N SER A 83 -13.28 17.00 -7.16
CA SER A 83 -14.28 17.27 -6.12
C SER A 83 -13.89 16.56 -4.82
N GLU A 84 -13.94 17.32 -3.71
CA GLU A 84 -13.92 16.86 -2.31
C GLU A 84 -12.61 16.25 -1.80
N GLU A 85 -11.82 17.06 -1.07
CA GLU A 85 -10.97 16.62 0.04
C GLU A 85 -10.33 15.22 -0.10
N THR A 86 -9.67 14.93 -1.23
CA THR A 86 -9.10 13.60 -1.47
C THR A 86 -7.82 13.44 -0.66
N LYS A 87 -8.03 12.89 0.53
CA LYS A 87 -7.06 12.50 1.56
C LYS A 87 -5.93 11.65 0.97
N GLU A 88 -4.87 11.49 1.74
CA GLU A 88 -3.65 10.86 1.28
C GLU A 88 -3.74 9.33 1.43
N PHE A 89 -4.10 8.61 0.36
CA PHE A 89 -4.45 7.19 0.45
C PHE A 89 -3.30 6.23 0.08
N PHE A 90 -3.26 5.10 0.79
CA PHE A 90 -2.59 3.87 0.37
C PHE A 90 -3.66 2.82 0.01
N GLU A 91 -3.41 2.03 -1.04
CA GLU A 91 -4.38 1.05 -1.53
C GLU A 91 -3.78 -0.35 -1.60
N ILE A 92 -4.50 -1.35 -1.06
CA ILE A 92 -4.15 -2.78 -1.18
C ILE A 92 -5.13 -3.42 -2.17
N ILE A 93 -4.59 -3.86 -3.29
CA ILE A 93 -5.33 -4.52 -4.37
C ILE A 93 -5.10 -6.02 -4.26
N ARG A 94 -6.16 -6.75 -3.94
CA ARG A 94 -6.16 -8.21 -4.05
C ARG A 94 -6.14 -8.62 -5.52
N VAL A 95 -5.13 -9.36 -5.91
CA VAL A 95 -5.09 -10.07 -7.18
C VAL A 95 -5.89 -11.35 -6.98
N ALA A 96 -7.11 -11.35 -7.50
CA ALA A 96 -7.77 -12.63 -7.75
C ALA A 96 -6.93 -13.34 -8.81
N GLU A 97 -6.60 -14.62 -8.59
CA GLU A 97 -6.23 -15.49 -9.69
C GLU A 97 -7.36 -15.35 -10.71
N ASN A 98 -7.11 -14.62 -11.79
CA ASN A 98 -7.95 -14.72 -12.96
C ASN A 98 -7.82 -16.19 -13.35
N GLU A 99 -8.77 -17.02 -12.93
CA GLU A 99 -9.26 -18.08 -13.81
C GLU A 99 -9.74 -17.33 -15.06
N ALA A 100 -8.79 -16.97 -15.92
CA ALA A 100 -9.05 -16.60 -17.29
C ALA A 100 -9.69 -17.85 -17.90
N ARG A 101 -11.00 -17.95 -17.73
CA ARG A 101 -11.85 -18.77 -18.57
C ARG A 101 -11.56 -18.28 -19.97
N ASN A 102 -10.77 -19.06 -20.69
CA ASN A 102 -10.81 -19.07 -22.14
C ASN A 102 -12.29 -19.22 -22.51
N VAL A 103 -12.89 -18.14 -23.02
CA VAL A 103 -14.16 -18.18 -23.74
C VAL A 103 -13.96 -17.44 -25.05
#